data_AF-A0A1R3HC19-F1
#
_entry.id   AF-A0A1R3HC19-F1
#
_cell.length_a   1.000
_cell.length_b   1.000
_cell.length_c   1.000
_cell.angle_alpha   90.00
_cell.angle_beta   90.00
_cell.angle_gamma   90.00
#
_symmetry.space_group_name_H-M   'P 1'
#
loop_
_entity.id
_entity.type
_entity.pdbx_description
1 polymer ?
#
loop_
_entity_poly.entity_id
_entity_poly.type
_entity_poly.pdbx_seq_one_letter_code
_entity_poly.pdbx_strand_id
1 'polypeptide(L)'
;MVSRDADPSLGCLTREDTGVRLPRPTRIKNKTPAPIQITAEQILRESRERQESEFRPPKQKITDSTELADYRLRKRKEFEDLIRRVRCDIAVWIKYAQWEESQKDFNRALSVWERALEVDYGNHTLWLKYAEAEMKNKFINHARNVWDRAVTLLPRVDQLWYKYIHMEEMLGNVAGARQIFKRWMSWMPDQQGWLSYIKFELRYNEVERARAIYEQFVQCHPKVVAWIKYAKFEMKNGEIVRARDVYERAAAKLADEEEAEQLFAAFAEFEERCKETERARCIYKFALDRIPKGRAEDLYKKFVAFEKQYGDKEGIEEAIVGKRRLPEKVKKRKEIKSEDGIVEGYEEYIAYEFPGDQASNLQILEAAYRWKRQRTSSDED
;
A
#
# COMPACT_ATOMS: atom_id res chain seq x y z
N MET A 1 -57.73 45.26 -75.36
CA MET A 1 -57.43 46.61 -74.83
C MET A 1 -56.98 46.47 -73.38
N VAL A 2 -55.69 46.75 -73.16
CA VAL A 2 -55.10 47.50 -72.02
C VAL A 2 -55.52 47.08 -70.60
N SER A 3 -54.72 46.25 -69.90
CA SER A 3 -53.62 46.61 -68.98
C SER A 3 -54.05 47.36 -67.72
N ARG A 4 -53.85 46.73 -66.54
CA ARG A 4 -53.15 47.34 -65.38
C ARG A 4 -52.92 46.29 -64.29
N ASP A 5 -51.64 46.01 -64.12
CA ASP A 5 -50.89 45.50 -62.98
C ASP A 5 -51.67 45.44 -61.65
N ALA A 6 -51.80 44.22 -61.10
CA ALA A 6 -52.09 44.02 -59.69
C ALA A 6 -50.81 43.49 -59.03
N ASP A 7 -50.25 44.28 -58.11
CA ASP A 7 -49.03 43.99 -57.37
C ASP A 7 -49.09 42.60 -56.68
N PRO A 8 -48.07 41.74 -56.83
CA PRO A 8 -48.05 40.42 -56.19
C PRO A 8 -47.81 40.44 -54.67
N SER A 9 -47.83 41.61 -54.02
CA SER A 9 -47.36 41.77 -52.63
C SER A 9 -48.46 41.83 -51.57
N LEU A 10 -49.74 41.68 -51.92
CA LEU A 10 -50.83 41.70 -50.94
C LEU A 10 -51.37 40.29 -50.70
N GLY A 11 -50.67 39.54 -49.85
CA GLY A 11 -51.19 38.30 -49.26
C GLY A 11 -52.47 38.56 -48.45
N CYS A 12 -53.41 37.62 -48.52
CA CYS A 12 -54.65 37.65 -47.75
C CYS A 12 -54.34 37.81 -46.25
N LEU A 13 -54.77 38.92 -45.66
CA LEU A 13 -54.68 39.15 -44.21
C LEU A 13 -55.51 38.08 -43.49
N THR A 14 -54.87 37.36 -42.57
CA THR A 14 -55.52 36.35 -41.75
C THR A 14 -56.35 37.03 -40.66
N ARG A 15 -57.35 36.34 -40.08
CA ARG A 15 -58.16 36.88 -38.96
C ARG A 15 -57.32 37.30 -37.73
N GLU A 16 -56.06 36.87 -37.66
CA GLU A 16 -55.10 37.28 -36.63
C GLU A 16 -54.56 38.70 -36.86
N ASP A 17 -54.59 39.20 -38.10
CA ASP A 17 -54.06 40.51 -38.50
C ASP A 17 -55.10 41.65 -38.33
N THR A 18 -56.38 41.32 -38.19
CA THR A 18 -57.48 42.29 -37.95
C THR A 18 -58.04 42.27 -36.52
N GLY A 19 -57.44 41.47 -35.63
CA GLY A 19 -57.76 41.49 -34.20
C GLY A 19 -57.07 42.67 -33.51
N VAL A 20 -57.86 43.62 -32.98
CA VAL A 20 -57.36 44.64 -32.06
C VAL A 20 -56.65 43.92 -30.90
N ARG A 21 -55.31 43.96 -30.86
CA ARG A 21 -54.53 43.48 -29.72
C ARG A 21 -54.82 44.40 -28.55
N LEU A 22 -55.86 44.08 -27.80
CA LEU A 22 -56.10 44.68 -26.49
C LEU A 22 -54.81 44.50 -25.66
N PRO A 23 -54.31 45.56 -25.00
CA PRO A 23 -53.12 45.46 -24.17
C PRO A 23 -53.32 44.31 -23.19
N ARG A 24 -52.37 43.36 -23.14
CA ARG A 24 -52.41 42.31 -22.12
C ARG A 24 -52.53 43.01 -20.77
N PRO A 25 -53.56 42.73 -19.95
CA PRO A 25 -53.71 43.41 -18.68
C PRO A 25 -52.41 43.26 -17.90
N THR A 26 -51.88 44.39 -17.43
CA THR A 26 -50.65 44.41 -16.65
C THR A 26 -50.88 43.57 -15.40
N ARG A 27 -50.36 42.34 -15.42
CA ARG A 27 -50.52 41.40 -14.31
C ARG A 27 -49.75 41.97 -13.13
N ILE A 28 -50.46 42.62 -12.21
CA ILE A 28 -49.90 43.17 -10.97
C ILE A 28 -49.30 41.98 -10.21
N LYS A 29 -47.96 41.92 -10.16
CA LYS A 29 -47.26 40.86 -9.44
C LYS A 29 -47.30 41.19 -7.96
N ASN A 30 -47.86 40.28 -7.17
CA ASN A 30 -47.76 40.39 -5.72
C ASN A 30 -46.28 40.20 -5.31
N LYS A 31 -45.73 41.17 -4.58
CA LYS A 31 -44.34 41.17 -4.08
C LYS A 31 -44.25 40.79 -2.59
N THR A 32 -45.35 40.33 -1.98
CA THR A 32 -45.31 39.77 -0.63
C THR A 32 -44.34 38.59 -0.57
N PRO A 33 -43.60 38.41 0.53
CA PRO A 33 -42.67 37.29 0.67
C PRO A 33 -43.40 35.96 0.49
N ALA A 34 -42.83 35.05 -0.30
CA ALA A 34 -43.40 33.72 -0.50
C ALA A 34 -43.30 32.92 0.82
N PRO A 35 -44.35 32.14 1.17
CA PRO A 35 -44.35 31.35 2.40
C PRO A 35 -43.33 30.19 2.36
N ILE A 36 -43.00 29.70 1.17
CA ILE A 36 -41.99 28.67 0.94
C ILE A 36 -40.91 29.27 0.05
N GLN A 37 -39.68 29.29 0.56
CA GLN A 37 -38.52 29.70 -0.21
C GLN A 37 -38.02 28.50 -1.02
N ILE A 38 -37.80 28.70 -2.32
CA ILE A 38 -37.28 27.65 -3.19
C ILE A 38 -35.86 27.32 -2.72
N THR A 39 -35.65 26.09 -2.28
CA THR A 39 -34.34 25.61 -1.85
C THR A 39 -33.59 24.98 -3.02
N ALA A 40 -32.26 24.95 -2.95
CA ALA A 40 -31.44 24.27 -3.95
C ALA A 40 -31.80 22.77 -4.06
N GLU A 41 -32.17 22.14 -2.94
CA GLU A 41 -32.62 20.74 -2.92
C GLU A 41 -33.87 20.52 -3.77
N GLN A 42 -34.84 21.43 -3.68
CA GLN A 42 -36.10 21.33 -4.43
C GLN A 42 -35.86 21.41 -5.94
N ILE A 43 -34.98 22.32 -6.38
CA ILE A 43 -34.61 22.46 -7.79
C ILE A 43 -33.92 21.21 -8.31
N LEU A 44 -32.97 20.63 -7.55
CA LEU A 44 -32.25 19.42 -7.94
C LEU A 44 -33.17 18.20 -8.02
N ARG A 45 -34.13 18.08 -7.10
CA ARG A 45 -35.13 17.01 -7.10
C ARG A 45 -36.05 17.11 -8.31
N GLU A 46 -36.62 18.28 -8.55
CA GLU A 46 -37.53 18.53 -9.68
C GLU A 46 -36.79 18.37 -11.02
N SER A 47 -35.52 18.79 -11.10
CA SER A 47 -34.68 18.57 -12.27
C SER A 47 -34.45 17.09 -12.56
N ARG A 48 -34.26 16.26 -11.52
CA ARG A 48 -34.09 14.81 -11.67
C ARG A 48 -35.39 14.12 -12.08
N GLU A 49 -36.52 14.54 -11.51
CA GLU A 49 -37.84 14.00 -11.85
C GLU A 49 -38.28 14.36 -13.28
N ARG A 50 -37.88 15.53 -13.77
CA ARG A 50 -38.11 15.97 -15.15
C ARG A 50 -37.10 15.43 -16.15
N GLN A 51 -36.03 14.76 -15.69
CA GLN A 51 -35.08 14.17 -16.60
C GLN A 51 -35.77 13.06 -17.39
N GLU A 52 -35.88 13.23 -18.71
CA GLU A 52 -36.42 12.21 -19.61
C GLU A 52 -35.67 10.90 -19.40
N SER A 53 -36.41 9.79 -19.38
CA SER A 53 -35.80 8.48 -19.24
C SER A 53 -34.79 8.25 -20.37
N GLU A 54 -33.60 7.75 -20.03
CA GLU A 54 -32.57 7.41 -21.02
C GLU A 54 -33.16 6.56 -22.15
N PHE A 55 -32.95 6.99 -23.40
CA PHE A 55 -33.43 6.25 -24.56
C PHE A 55 -32.81 4.84 -24.57
N ARG A 56 -33.65 3.82 -24.38
CA ARG A 56 -33.25 2.41 -24.50
C ARG A 56 -33.70 1.86 -25.84
N PRO A 57 -32.79 1.35 -26.68
CA PRO A 57 -33.20 0.76 -27.96
C PRO A 57 -34.12 -0.46 -27.74
N PRO A 58 -35.04 -0.74 -28.67
CA PRO A 58 -35.95 -1.88 -28.56
C PRO A 58 -35.16 -3.20 -28.56
N LYS A 59 -35.61 -4.18 -27.77
CA LYS A 59 -35.00 -5.51 -27.71
C LYS A 59 -35.29 -6.27 -29.02
N GLN A 60 -34.28 -6.39 -29.88
CA GLN A 60 -34.35 -7.18 -31.12
C GLN A 60 -33.87 -8.61 -30.85
N LYS A 61 -34.61 -9.62 -31.35
CA LYS A 61 -34.18 -11.03 -31.34
C LYS A 61 -33.55 -11.34 -32.70
N ILE A 62 -32.36 -11.92 -32.68
CA ILE A 62 -31.63 -12.30 -33.90
C ILE A 62 -32.07 -13.72 -34.25
N THR A 63 -32.64 -13.94 -35.44
CA THR A 63 -33.09 -15.27 -35.87
C THR A 63 -32.11 -15.93 -36.82
N ASP A 64 -31.49 -15.14 -37.70
CA ASP A 64 -30.75 -15.67 -38.85
C ASP A 64 -29.24 -15.44 -38.73
N SER A 65 -28.46 -16.30 -39.41
CA SER A 65 -27.00 -16.17 -39.44
C SER A 65 -26.52 -14.89 -40.14
N THR A 66 -27.28 -14.41 -41.12
CA THR A 66 -27.08 -13.14 -41.82
C THR A 66 -27.30 -11.94 -40.89
N GLU A 67 -28.40 -11.95 -40.13
CA GLU A 67 -28.67 -10.91 -39.13
C GLU A 67 -27.62 -10.88 -38.02
N LEU A 68 -27.11 -12.05 -37.60
CA LEU A 68 -26.01 -12.15 -36.66
C LEU A 68 -24.72 -11.56 -37.25
N ALA A 69 -24.43 -11.80 -38.53
CA ALA A 69 -23.28 -11.23 -39.21
C ALA A 69 -23.39 -9.70 -39.33
N ASP A 70 -24.57 -9.17 -39.63
CA ASP A 70 -24.82 -7.72 -39.68
C ASP A 70 -24.74 -7.06 -38.30
N TYR A 71 -25.24 -7.74 -37.27
CA TYR A 71 -25.05 -7.32 -35.89
C TYR A 71 -23.56 -7.27 -35.52
N ARG A 72 -22.81 -8.32 -35.85
CA ARG A 72 -21.35 -8.37 -35.62
C ARG A 72 -20.63 -7.25 -36.38
N LEU A 73 -20.99 -7.00 -37.63
CA LEU A 73 -20.38 -5.94 -38.45
C LEU A 73 -20.65 -4.56 -37.86
N ARG A 74 -21.90 -4.27 -37.47
CA ARG A 74 -22.28 -2.99 -36.84
C ARG A 74 -21.52 -2.78 -35.53
N LYS A 75 -21.45 -3.79 -34.67
CA LYS A 75 -20.72 -3.71 -33.41
C LYS A 75 -19.21 -3.55 -33.59
N ARG A 76 -18.62 -4.30 -34.53
CA ARG A 76 -17.19 -4.14 -34.89
C ARG A 76 -16.89 -2.73 -35.38
N LYS A 77 -17.76 -2.19 -36.26
CA LYS A 77 -17.61 -0.81 -36.74
C LYS A 77 -17.68 0.19 -35.59
N GLU A 78 -18.63 0.04 -34.67
CA GLU A 78 -18.74 0.87 -33.47
C GLU A 78 -17.45 0.86 -32.64
N PHE A 79 -16.90 -0.32 -32.35
CA PHE A 79 -15.64 -0.45 -31.61
C PHE A 79 -14.43 0.09 -32.37
N GLU A 80 -14.31 -0.20 -33.67
CA GLU A 80 -13.20 0.32 -34.49
C GLU A 80 -13.27 1.84 -34.63
N ASP A 81 -14.45 2.42 -34.80
CA ASP A 81 -14.63 3.87 -34.85
C ASP A 81 -14.36 4.53 -33.47
N LEU A 82 -14.63 3.82 -32.37
CA LEU A 82 -14.22 4.25 -31.02
C LEU A 82 -12.69 4.19 -30.86
N ILE A 83 -12.05 3.10 -31.28
CA ILE A 83 -10.59 2.92 -31.22
C ILE A 83 -9.88 3.96 -32.08
N ARG A 84 -10.41 4.28 -33.27
CA ARG A 84 -9.85 5.35 -34.12
C ARG A 84 -9.89 6.72 -33.46
N ARG A 85 -10.96 7.02 -32.72
CA ARG A 85 -11.09 8.29 -31.98
C ARG A 85 -10.26 8.31 -30.71
N VAL A 86 -10.22 7.21 -29.98
CA VAL A 86 -9.62 7.08 -28.64
C VAL A 86 -8.63 5.92 -28.63
N ARG A 87 -7.55 6.06 -29.41
CA ARG A 87 -6.56 4.98 -29.60
C ARG A 87 -5.90 4.53 -28.30
N CYS A 88 -5.65 5.46 -27.39
CA CYS A 88 -4.90 5.21 -26.16
C CYS A 88 -5.77 4.64 -25.02
N ASP A 89 -7.11 4.59 -25.16
CA ASP A 89 -7.97 4.06 -24.09
C ASP A 89 -8.04 2.54 -24.13
N ILE A 90 -7.26 1.93 -23.24
CA ILE A 90 -7.11 0.48 -23.10
C ILE A 90 -8.42 -0.19 -22.65
N ALA A 91 -9.31 0.54 -21.97
CA ALA A 91 -10.60 -0.01 -21.57
C ALA A 91 -11.50 -0.32 -22.79
N VAL A 92 -11.39 0.47 -23.87
CA VAL A 92 -12.12 0.20 -25.12
C VAL A 92 -11.58 -1.05 -25.79
N TRP A 93 -10.26 -1.21 -25.84
CA TRP A 93 -9.61 -2.42 -26.36
C TRP A 93 -10.02 -3.67 -25.59
N ILE A 94 -10.00 -3.61 -24.25
CA ILE A 94 -10.44 -4.73 -23.39
C ILE A 94 -11.91 -5.08 -23.65
N LYS A 95 -12.81 -4.08 -23.73
CA LYS A 95 -14.23 -4.32 -24.02
C LYS A 95 -14.43 -4.93 -25.40
N TYR A 96 -13.68 -4.48 -26.40
CA TYR A 96 -13.77 -5.02 -27.76
C TYR A 96 -13.31 -6.48 -27.80
N ALA A 97 -12.17 -6.78 -27.18
CA ALA A 97 -11.64 -8.15 -27.11
C ALA A 97 -12.57 -9.10 -26.33
N GLN A 98 -13.14 -8.66 -25.20
CA GLN A 98 -14.14 -9.42 -24.45
C GLN A 98 -15.42 -9.65 -25.25
N TRP A 99 -15.83 -8.69 -26.07
CA TRP A 99 -16.97 -8.85 -26.96
C TRP A 99 -16.68 -9.88 -28.06
N GLU A 100 -15.51 -9.87 -28.71
CA GLU A 100 -15.12 -10.92 -29.68
C GLU A 100 -15.00 -12.31 -29.01
N GLU A 101 -14.52 -12.38 -27.76
CA GLU A 101 -14.54 -13.61 -26.94
C GLU A 101 -15.97 -14.13 -26.76
N SER A 102 -16.94 -13.25 -26.47
CA SER A 102 -18.36 -13.64 -26.36
C SER A 102 -18.94 -14.18 -27.67
N GLN A 103 -18.40 -13.75 -28.81
CA GLN A 103 -18.80 -14.24 -30.14
C GLN A 103 -18.14 -15.57 -30.54
N LYS A 104 -17.18 -16.06 -29.74
CA LYS A 104 -16.33 -17.24 -29.99
C LYS A 104 -15.41 -17.13 -31.21
N ASP A 105 -15.17 -15.90 -31.70
CA ASP A 105 -14.24 -15.64 -32.80
C ASP A 105 -12.82 -15.40 -32.21
N PHE A 106 -12.16 -16.46 -31.71
CA PHE A 106 -10.91 -16.35 -30.95
C PHE A 106 -9.75 -15.73 -31.74
N ASN A 107 -9.60 -16.08 -33.03
CA ASN A 107 -8.53 -15.53 -33.87
C ASN A 107 -8.61 -14.00 -34.00
N ARG A 108 -9.82 -13.44 -34.01
CA ARG A 108 -10.01 -11.99 -34.03
C ARG A 108 -9.72 -11.39 -32.67
N ALA A 109 -10.18 -12.02 -31.59
CA ALA A 109 -9.86 -11.58 -30.24
C ALA A 109 -8.33 -11.50 -30.04
N LEU A 110 -7.57 -12.50 -30.50
CA LEU A 110 -6.10 -12.48 -30.51
C LEU A 110 -5.54 -11.28 -31.27
N SER A 111 -6.01 -11.03 -32.49
CA SER A 111 -5.57 -9.87 -33.28
C SER A 111 -5.86 -8.54 -32.59
N VAL A 112 -6.99 -8.42 -31.89
CA VAL A 112 -7.34 -7.22 -31.10
C VAL A 112 -6.40 -7.07 -29.92
N TRP A 113 -6.08 -8.16 -29.20
CA TRP A 113 -5.12 -8.12 -28.09
C TRP A 113 -3.72 -7.74 -28.55
N GLU A 114 -3.21 -8.33 -29.64
CA GLU A 114 -1.87 -7.99 -30.17
C GLU A 114 -1.82 -6.53 -30.65
N ARG A 115 -2.87 -6.04 -31.33
CA ARG A 115 -2.98 -4.60 -31.69
C ARG A 115 -3.02 -3.70 -30.47
N ALA A 116 -3.68 -4.12 -29.39
CA ALA A 116 -3.70 -3.34 -28.14
C ALA A 116 -2.31 -3.29 -27.49
N LEU A 117 -1.55 -4.39 -27.54
CA LEU A 117 -0.17 -4.46 -27.04
C LEU A 117 0.80 -3.60 -27.86
N GLU A 118 0.58 -3.47 -29.17
CA GLU A 118 1.35 -2.54 -30.00
C GLU A 118 1.14 -1.07 -29.61
N VAL A 119 -0.04 -0.73 -29.07
CA VAL A 119 -0.33 0.64 -28.60
C VAL A 119 0.32 0.89 -27.25
N ASP A 120 0.11 0.01 -26.28
CA ASP A 120 0.69 0.13 -24.94
C ASP A 120 1.10 -1.24 -24.38
N TYR A 121 2.35 -1.61 -24.64
CA TYR A 121 2.96 -2.83 -24.09
C TYR A 121 3.32 -2.69 -22.60
N GLY A 122 3.38 -1.47 -22.07
CA GLY A 122 3.80 -1.18 -20.69
C GLY A 122 2.70 -1.45 -19.67
N ASN A 123 1.43 -1.44 -20.10
CA ASN A 123 0.32 -1.68 -19.21
C ASN A 123 0.18 -3.16 -18.82
N HIS A 124 0.59 -3.49 -17.60
CA HIS A 124 0.46 -4.84 -17.05
C HIS A 124 -0.99 -5.35 -17.01
N THR A 125 -1.99 -4.49 -16.85
CA THR A 125 -3.41 -4.91 -16.81
C THR A 125 -3.87 -5.50 -18.14
N LEU A 126 -3.30 -5.04 -19.26
CA LEU A 126 -3.58 -5.55 -20.59
C LEU A 126 -3.07 -6.99 -20.72
N TRP A 127 -1.82 -7.25 -20.31
CA TRP A 127 -1.23 -8.59 -20.27
C TRP A 127 -2.04 -9.55 -19.38
N LEU A 128 -2.48 -9.08 -18.19
CA LEU A 128 -3.31 -9.88 -17.30
C LEU A 128 -4.63 -10.28 -17.97
N LYS A 129 -5.33 -9.33 -18.60
CA LYS A 129 -6.62 -9.61 -19.25
C LYS A 129 -6.48 -10.49 -20.48
N TYR A 130 -5.43 -10.30 -21.26
CA TYR A 130 -5.12 -11.14 -22.41
C TYR A 130 -4.86 -12.59 -21.98
N ALA A 131 -3.98 -12.80 -21.01
CA ALA A 131 -3.68 -14.14 -20.52
C ALA A 131 -4.88 -14.79 -19.80
N GLU A 132 -5.68 -14.02 -19.06
CA GLU A 132 -6.95 -14.49 -18.47
C GLU A 132 -7.95 -14.98 -19.53
N ALA A 133 -8.06 -14.29 -20.67
CA ALA A 133 -8.93 -14.70 -21.77
C ALA A 133 -8.45 -16.03 -22.39
N GLU A 134 -7.15 -16.18 -22.65
CA GLU A 134 -6.58 -17.44 -23.16
C GLU A 134 -6.79 -18.62 -22.20
N MET A 135 -6.65 -18.37 -20.90
CA MET A 135 -6.92 -19.38 -19.86
C MET A 135 -8.39 -19.82 -19.83
N LYS A 136 -9.33 -18.88 -19.96
CA LYS A 136 -10.78 -19.19 -20.02
C LYS A 136 -11.13 -20.06 -21.23
N ASN A 137 -10.48 -19.78 -22.36
CA ASN A 137 -10.69 -20.51 -23.61
C ASN A 137 -9.94 -21.86 -23.67
N LYS A 138 -9.19 -22.21 -22.61
CA LYS A 138 -8.41 -23.45 -22.47
C LYS A 138 -7.23 -23.57 -23.46
N PHE A 139 -6.76 -22.47 -24.05
CA PHE A 139 -5.58 -22.45 -24.90
C PHE A 139 -4.30 -22.31 -24.06
N ILE A 140 -3.91 -23.40 -23.39
CA ILE A 140 -2.80 -23.40 -22.42
C ILE A 140 -1.46 -22.97 -23.03
N ASN A 141 -1.13 -23.46 -24.22
CA ASN A 141 0.14 -23.13 -24.87
C ASN A 141 0.22 -21.67 -25.29
N HIS A 142 -0.90 -21.08 -25.72
CA HIS A 142 -0.95 -19.65 -26.06
C HIS A 142 -0.82 -18.81 -24.81
N ALA A 143 -1.55 -19.16 -23.73
CA ALA A 143 -1.40 -18.51 -22.44
C ALA A 143 0.06 -18.54 -21.93
N ARG A 144 0.76 -19.68 -22.05
CA ARG A 144 2.19 -19.80 -21.70
C ARG A 144 3.06 -18.83 -22.49
N ASN A 145 2.88 -18.76 -23.80
CA ASN A 145 3.66 -17.86 -24.66
C ASN A 145 3.38 -16.39 -24.32
N VAL A 146 2.13 -16.04 -24.01
CA VAL A 146 1.74 -14.70 -23.58
C VAL A 146 2.40 -14.33 -22.25
N TRP A 147 2.34 -15.22 -21.25
CA TRP A 147 3.01 -15.00 -19.97
C TRP A 147 4.53 -14.89 -20.10
N ASP A 148 5.14 -15.75 -20.92
CA ASP A 148 6.58 -15.73 -21.15
C ASP A 148 7.05 -14.42 -21.80
N ARG A 149 6.30 -13.95 -22.81
CA ARG A 149 6.50 -12.62 -23.41
C ARG A 149 6.31 -11.49 -22.38
N ALA A 150 5.22 -11.53 -21.61
CA ALA A 150 4.89 -10.51 -20.63
C ALA A 150 6.01 -10.34 -19.58
N VAL A 151 6.50 -11.48 -19.06
CA VAL A 151 7.58 -11.52 -18.07
C VAL A 151 8.92 -11.06 -18.66
N THR A 152 9.18 -11.37 -19.92
CA THR A 152 10.41 -10.94 -20.61
C THR A 152 10.41 -9.43 -20.87
N LEU A 153 9.27 -8.86 -21.25
CA LEU A 153 9.14 -7.43 -21.51
C LEU A 153 9.03 -6.59 -20.23
N LEU A 154 8.33 -7.10 -19.20
CA LEU A 154 8.06 -6.41 -17.95
C LEU A 154 8.57 -7.20 -16.73
N PRO A 155 9.89 -7.42 -16.60
CA PRO A 155 10.44 -8.26 -15.53
C PRO A 155 10.28 -7.66 -14.12
N ARG A 156 10.06 -6.35 -14.01
CA ARG A 156 9.89 -5.63 -12.74
C ARG A 156 8.48 -5.73 -12.16
N VAL A 157 7.50 -6.21 -12.92
CA VAL A 157 6.11 -6.28 -12.46
C VAL A 157 5.86 -7.64 -11.82
N ASP A 158 5.97 -7.69 -10.48
CA ASP A 158 5.82 -8.92 -9.69
C ASP A 158 4.48 -9.63 -9.93
N GLN A 159 3.40 -8.89 -10.20
CA GLN A 159 2.07 -9.45 -10.44
C GLN A 159 2.03 -10.43 -11.62
N LEU A 160 2.82 -10.17 -12.67
CA LEU A 160 2.90 -11.05 -13.84
C LEU A 160 3.55 -12.38 -13.47
N TRP A 161 4.62 -12.33 -12.69
CA TRP A 161 5.31 -13.53 -12.19
C TRP A 161 4.38 -14.37 -11.30
N TYR A 162 3.69 -13.75 -10.34
CA TYR A 162 2.76 -14.46 -9.46
C TYR A 162 1.66 -15.18 -10.25
N LYS A 163 1.07 -14.52 -11.25
CA LYS A 163 0.00 -15.11 -12.06
C LYS A 163 0.50 -16.21 -12.98
N TYR A 164 1.69 -16.05 -13.57
CA TYR A 164 2.29 -17.09 -14.40
C TYR A 164 2.62 -18.36 -13.59
N ILE A 165 3.20 -18.19 -12.41
CA ILE A 165 3.51 -19.29 -11.49
C ILE A 165 2.22 -19.98 -11.03
N HIS A 166 1.21 -19.20 -10.65
CA HIS A 166 -0.09 -19.74 -10.24
C HIS A 166 -0.72 -20.57 -11.37
N MET A 167 -0.62 -20.13 -12.62
CA MET A 167 -1.08 -20.90 -13.76
C MET A 167 -0.35 -22.24 -13.89
N GLU A 168 0.98 -22.27 -13.84
CA GLU A 168 1.73 -23.55 -13.93
C GLU A 168 1.46 -24.47 -12.73
N GLU A 169 1.24 -23.92 -11.52
CA GLU A 169 0.84 -24.68 -10.34
C GLU A 169 -0.55 -25.31 -10.52
N MET A 170 -1.52 -24.56 -11.06
CA MET A 170 -2.86 -25.09 -11.37
C MET A 170 -2.85 -26.15 -12.47
N LEU A 171 -1.88 -26.09 -13.38
CA LEU A 171 -1.66 -27.11 -14.42
C LEU A 171 -0.90 -28.34 -13.88
N GLY A 172 -0.43 -28.31 -12.63
CA GLY A 172 0.34 -29.39 -12.00
C GLY A 172 1.80 -29.47 -12.44
N ASN A 173 2.29 -28.49 -13.21
CA ASN A 173 3.67 -28.47 -13.72
C ASN A 173 4.63 -27.83 -12.70
N VAL A 174 4.95 -28.57 -11.65
CA VAL A 174 5.82 -28.11 -10.55
C VAL A 174 7.23 -27.77 -11.06
N ALA A 175 7.76 -28.55 -12.02
CA ALA A 175 9.08 -28.31 -12.59
C ALA A 175 9.13 -27.00 -13.39
N GLY A 176 8.11 -26.72 -14.20
CA GLY A 176 7.97 -25.45 -14.93
C GLY A 176 7.85 -24.26 -13.97
N ALA A 177 7.00 -24.37 -12.94
CA ALA A 177 6.87 -23.33 -11.92
C ALA A 177 8.22 -23.02 -11.23
N ARG A 178 9.02 -24.04 -10.92
CA ARG A 178 10.38 -23.85 -10.37
C ARG A 178 11.32 -23.14 -11.32
N GLN A 179 11.28 -23.46 -12.61
CA GLN A 179 12.11 -22.79 -13.61
C GLN A 179 11.74 -21.30 -13.71
N ILE A 180 10.44 -20.98 -13.66
CA ILE A 180 9.95 -19.61 -13.65
C ILE A 180 10.41 -18.88 -12.38
N PHE A 181 10.30 -19.50 -11.20
CA PHE A 181 10.83 -18.93 -9.96
C PHE A 181 12.34 -18.66 -10.04
N LYS A 182 13.14 -19.61 -10.55
CA LYS A 182 14.58 -19.40 -10.73
C LYS A 182 14.88 -18.22 -11.66
N ARG A 183 14.13 -18.09 -12.76
CA ARG A 183 14.25 -16.95 -13.69
C ARG A 183 13.81 -15.64 -13.03
N TRP A 184 12.83 -15.68 -12.14
CA TRP A 184 12.44 -14.50 -11.39
C TRP A 184 13.54 -14.07 -10.40
N MET A 185 14.15 -15.03 -9.70
CA MET A 185 15.22 -14.75 -8.73
C MET A 185 16.48 -14.16 -9.36
N SER A 186 16.76 -14.41 -10.65
CA SER A 186 17.88 -13.74 -11.33
C SER A 186 17.71 -12.23 -11.44
N TRP A 187 16.48 -11.71 -11.34
CA TRP A 187 16.19 -10.27 -11.32
C TRP A 187 16.23 -9.65 -9.93
N MET A 188 16.51 -10.45 -8.89
CA MET A 188 16.53 -10.04 -7.47
C MET A 188 15.24 -9.28 -7.09
N PRO A 189 14.08 -9.98 -7.04
CA PRO A 189 12.81 -9.37 -6.72
C PRO A 189 12.73 -8.96 -5.23
N ASP A 190 11.66 -8.25 -4.87
CA ASP A 190 11.41 -7.86 -3.49
C ASP A 190 11.33 -9.08 -2.54
N GLN A 191 11.46 -8.82 -1.23
CA GLN A 191 11.36 -9.84 -0.18
C GLN A 191 10.12 -10.72 -0.33
N GLN A 192 8.98 -10.16 -0.75
CA GLN A 192 7.76 -10.96 -0.95
C GLN A 192 7.92 -12.02 -2.05
N GLY A 193 8.68 -11.72 -3.10
CA GLY A 193 8.97 -12.68 -4.17
C GLY A 193 9.72 -13.90 -3.64
N TRP A 194 10.80 -13.69 -2.89
CA TRP A 194 11.54 -14.77 -2.24
C TRP A 194 10.68 -15.60 -1.28
N LEU A 195 9.88 -14.94 -0.44
CA LEU A 195 8.99 -15.62 0.50
C LEU A 195 7.91 -16.44 -0.19
N SER A 196 7.43 -15.99 -1.35
CA SER A 196 6.46 -16.77 -2.13
C SER A 196 7.07 -18.05 -2.69
N TYR A 197 8.34 -18.01 -3.11
CA TYR A 197 9.05 -19.19 -3.60
C TYR A 197 9.32 -20.20 -2.48
N ILE A 198 9.73 -19.71 -1.31
CA ILE A 198 9.88 -20.55 -0.11
C ILE A 198 8.54 -21.19 0.25
N LYS A 199 7.45 -20.41 0.32
CA LYS A 199 6.11 -20.94 0.60
C LYS A 199 5.69 -21.98 -0.43
N PHE A 200 6.12 -21.85 -1.69
CA PHE A 200 5.88 -22.84 -2.74
C PHE A 200 6.60 -24.16 -2.45
N GLU A 201 7.92 -24.16 -2.18
CA GLU A 201 8.63 -25.41 -1.87
C GLU A 201 8.13 -26.07 -0.56
N LEU A 202 7.69 -25.27 0.41
CA LEU A 202 7.07 -25.80 1.63
C LEU A 202 5.73 -26.49 1.40
N ARG A 203 4.95 -26.11 0.38
CA ARG A 203 3.72 -26.84 0.01
C ARG A 203 4.02 -28.26 -0.49
N TYR A 204 5.18 -28.46 -1.12
CA TYR A 204 5.63 -29.76 -1.62
C TYR A 204 6.56 -30.50 -0.65
N ASN A 205 6.71 -30.00 0.58
CA ASN A 205 7.56 -30.60 1.63
C ASN A 205 9.06 -30.69 1.27
N GLU A 206 9.54 -29.83 0.38
CA GLU A 206 10.92 -29.80 -0.11
C GLU A 206 11.78 -28.86 0.76
N VAL A 207 11.99 -29.28 2.01
CA VAL A 207 12.62 -28.45 3.05
C VAL A 207 14.06 -28.09 2.68
N GLU A 208 14.84 -29.02 2.12
CA GLU A 208 16.24 -28.79 1.74
C GLU A 208 16.39 -27.71 0.66
N ARG A 209 15.49 -27.71 -0.32
CA ARG A 209 15.47 -26.67 -1.35
C ARG A 209 15.03 -25.33 -0.77
N ALA A 210 14.03 -25.33 0.11
CA ALA A 210 13.64 -24.12 0.83
C ALA A 210 14.83 -23.52 1.62
N ARG A 211 15.69 -24.34 2.24
CA ARG A 211 16.94 -23.87 2.87
C ARG A 211 17.89 -23.22 1.87
N ALA A 212 18.16 -23.88 0.75
CA ALA A 212 19.03 -23.32 -0.29
C ALA A 212 18.51 -21.96 -0.81
N ILE A 213 17.19 -21.80 -0.92
CA ILE A 213 16.55 -20.54 -1.31
C ILE A 213 16.70 -19.50 -0.20
N TYR A 214 16.55 -19.88 1.07
CA TYR A 214 16.80 -18.95 2.19
C TYR A 214 18.24 -18.44 2.21
N GLU A 215 19.24 -19.31 1.99
CA GLU A 215 20.65 -18.90 1.89
C GLU A 215 20.88 -17.90 0.74
N GLN A 216 20.24 -18.09 -0.41
CA GLN A 216 20.27 -17.11 -1.50
C GLN A 216 19.54 -15.82 -1.11
N PHE A 217 18.41 -15.92 -0.42
CA PHE A 217 17.61 -14.78 0.01
C PHE A 217 18.37 -13.86 0.98
N VAL A 218 19.07 -14.41 1.98
CA VAL A 218 19.89 -13.59 2.91
C VAL A 218 21.16 -13.03 2.24
N GLN A 219 21.64 -13.62 1.15
CA GLN A 219 22.74 -13.05 0.35
C GLN A 219 22.27 -11.88 -0.51
N CYS A 220 21.11 -12.00 -1.17
CA CYS A 220 20.56 -10.93 -2.01
C CYS A 220 20.03 -9.76 -1.19
N HIS A 221 19.36 -10.05 -0.07
CA HIS A 221 18.75 -9.05 0.81
C HIS A 221 19.29 -9.22 2.24
N PRO A 222 20.45 -8.65 2.57
CA PRO A 222 21.05 -8.75 3.91
C PRO A 222 20.32 -7.84 4.91
N LYS A 223 19.00 -8.00 5.07
CA LYS A 223 18.18 -7.26 6.03
C LYS A 223 17.93 -8.10 7.27
N VAL A 224 17.89 -7.49 8.45
CA VAL A 224 17.59 -8.17 9.73
C VAL A 224 16.31 -9.03 9.65
N VAL A 225 15.25 -8.49 9.03
CA VAL A 225 13.98 -9.22 8.85
C VAL A 225 14.14 -10.51 8.04
N ALA A 226 15.06 -10.56 7.07
CA ALA A 226 15.31 -11.76 6.28
C ALA A 226 15.94 -12.87 7.13
N TRP A 227 16.94 -12.53 7.93
CA TRP A 227 17.61 -13.45 8.86
C TRP A 227 16.66 -13.98 9.95
N ILE A 228 15.85 -13.11 10.55
CA ILE A 228 14.85 -13.53 11.54
C ILE A 228 13.85 -14.51 10.93
N LYS A 229 13.42 -14.30 9.69
CA LYS A 229 12.51 -15.23 9.00
C LYS A 229 13.19 -16.57 8.71
N TYR A 230 14.45 -16.56 8.31
CA TYR A 230 15.22 -17.78 8.07
C TYR A 230 15.41 -18.59 9.36
N ALA A 231 15.80 -17.94 10.46
CA ALA A 231 15.97 -18.61 11.74
C ALA A 231 14.63 -19.17 12.28
N LYS A 232 13.54 -18.41 12.19
CA LYS A 232 12.18 -18.89 12.52
C LYS A 232 11.75 -20.09 11.66
N PHE A 233 12.25 -20.20 10.44
CA PHE A 233 11.99 -21.34 9.57
C PHE A 233 12.74 -22.60 10.06
N GLU A 234 14.04 -22.50 10.36
CA GLU A 234 14.80 -23.62 10.93
C GLU A 234 14.21 -24.10 12.27
N MET A 235 13.76 -23.17 13.11
CA MET A 235 13.04 -23.50 14.35
C MET A 235 11.78 -24.32 14.12
N LYS A 236 10.98 -23.99 13.10
CA LYS A 236 9.75 -24.73 12.78
C LYS A 236 10.03 -26.14 12.30
N ASN A 237 11.19 -26.35 11.67
CA ASN A 237 11.62 -27.67 11.21
C ASN A 237 12.32 -28.49 12.32
N GLY A 238 12.55 -27.90 13.50
CA GLY A 238 13.21 -28.57 14.64
C GLY A 238 14.74 -28.58 14.61
N GLU A 239 15.37 -27.89 13.65
CA GLU A 239 16.82 -27.85 13.48
C GLU A 239 17.45 -26.74 14.33
N ILE A 240 17.55 -26.98 15.64
CA ILE A 240 18.00 -25.96 16.63
C ILE A 240 19.44 -25.53 16.37
N VAL A 241 20.34 -26.48 16.08
CA VAL A 241 21.77 -26.19 15.86
C VAL A 241 21.96 -25.25 14.66
N ARG A 242 21.22 -25.48 13.58
CA ARG A 242 21.28 -24.63 12.39
C ARG A 242 20.64 -23.28 12.62
N ALA A 243 19.50 -23.23 13.32
CA ALA A 243 18.88 -21.96 13.70
C ALA A 243 19.87 -21.07 14.49
N ARG A 244 20.67 -21.67 15.38
CA ARG A 244 21.73 -20.96 16.11
C ARG A 244 22.83 -20.45 15.19
N ASP A 245 23.36 -21.30 14.30
CA ASP A 245 24.36 -20.88 13.30
C ASP A 245 23.85 -19.71 12.44
N VAL A 246 22.58 -19.73 12.04
CA VAL A 246 21.96 -18.62 11.30
C VAL A 246 21.94 -17.34 12.12
N TYR A 247 21.60 -17.39 13.40
CA TYR A 247 21.64 -16.21 14.27
C TYR A 247 23.06 -15.71 14.53
N GLU A 248 24.03 -16.60 14.72
CA GLU A 248 25.44 -16.25 14.88
C GLU A 248 25.99 -15.57 13.61
N ARG A 249 25.69 -16.12 12.43
CA ARG A 249 26.04 -15.51 11.14
C ARG A 249 25.34 -14.16 10.94
N ALA A 250 24.08 -14.04 11.33
CA ALA A 250 23.33 -12.78 11.26
C ALA A 250 23.95 -11.73 12.19
N ALA A 251 24.31 -12.11 13.43
CA ALA A 251 24.96 -11.22 14.38
C ALA A 251 26.34 -10.78 13.88
N ALA A 252 27.13 -11.67 13.29
CA ALA A 252 28.43 -11.31 12.74
C ALA A 252 28.33 -10.29 11.58
N LYS A 253 27.29 -10.38 10.74
CA LYS A 253 27.12 -9.50 9.57
C LYS A 253 26.38 -8.19 9.86
N LEU A 254 25.40 -8.21 10.76
CA LEU A 254 24.44 -7.13 10.95
C LEU A 254 24.54 -6.44 12.32
N ALA A 255 25.61 -6.70 13.08
CA ALA A 255 25.75 -6.14 14.43
C ALA A 255 25.86 -4.60 14.47
N ASP A 256 26.12 -3.94 13.34
CA ASP A 256 26.22 -2.47 13.24
C ASP A 256 25.01 -1.81 12.56
N GLU A 257 24.01 -2.60 12.12
CA GLU A 257 22.80 -2.04 11.50
C GLU A 257 21.81 -1.50 12.54
N GLU A 258 21.06 -0.45 12.17
CA GLU A 258 20.09 0.20 13.05
C GLU A 258 18.97 -0.72 13.54
N GLU A 259 18.69 -1.80 12.80
CA GLU A 259 17.67 -2.80 13.13
C GLU A 259 18.20 -3.97 13.99
N ALA A 260 19.48 -3.93 14.43
CA ALA A 260 20.10 -5.01 15.19
C ALA A 260 19.35 -5.35 16.50
N GLU A 261 18.62 -4.39 17.08
CA GLU A 261 17.74 -4.59 18.23
C GLU A 261 16.73 -5.73 18.01
N GLN A 262 16.10 -5.77 16.83
CA GLN A 262 15.12 -6.80 16.50
C GLN A 262 15.78 -8.17 16.36
N LEU A 263 17.02 -8.21 15.85
CA LEU A 263 17.78 -9.43 15.71
C LEU A 263 18.14 -10.01 17.08
N PHE A 264 18.73 -9.21 17.97
CA PHE A 264 19.13 -9.66 19.31
C PHE A 264 17.93 -10.06 20.16
N ALA A 265 16.82 -9.31 20.08
CA ALA A 265 15.59 -9.70 20.76
C ALA A 265 15.05 -11.05 20.24
N ALA A 266 15.04 -11.26 18.93
CA ALA A 266 14.61 -12.54 18.35
C ALA A 266 15.57 -13.69 18.69
N PHE A 267 16.87 -13.42 18.79
CA PHE A 267 17.88 -14.41 19.17
C PHE A 267 17.74 -14.82 20.64
N ALA A 268 17.48 -13.86 21.54
CA ALA A 268 17.23 -14.15 22.94
C ALA A 268 15.91 -14.92 23.15
N GLU A 269 14.83 -14.55 22.45
CA GLU A 269 13.57 -15.30 22.43
C GLU A 269 13.76 -16.74 21.91
N PHE A 270 14.74 -16.96 21.01
CA PHE A 270 15.09 -18.29 20.51
C PHE A 270 15.81 -19.14 21.56
N GLU A 271 16.84 -18.61 22.23
CA GLU A 271 17.56 -19.34 23.27
C GLU A 271 16.68 -19.62 24.50
N GLU A 272 15.73 -18.71 24.80
CA GLU A 272 14.70 -18.94 25.82
C GLU A 272 13.85 -20.17 25.50
N ARG A 273 13.40 -20.33 24.24
CA ARG A 273 12.65 -21.53 23.82
C ARG A 273 13.51 -22.79 23.85
N CYS A 274 14.82 -22.65 23.68
CA CYS A 274 15.78 -23.75 23.81
C CYS A 274 16.14 -24.07 25.27
N LYS A 275 15.59 -23.32 26.25
CA LYS A 275 15.85 -23.42 27.69
C LYS A 275 17.28 -23.09 28.11
N GLU A 276 18.03 -22.37 27.29
CA GLU A 276 19.40 -21.93 27.55
C GLU A 276 19.39 -20.49 28.09
N THR A 277 18.89 -20.33 29.31
CA THR A 277 18.64 -19.01 29.93
C THR A 277 19.92 -18.21 30.16
N GLU A 278 21.04 -18.87 30.48
CA GLU A 278 22.34 -18.22 30.68
C GLU A 278 22.84 -17.56 29.38
N ARG A 279 22.73 -18.26 28.24
CA ARG A 279 23.10 -17.71 26.94
C ARG A 279 22.20 -16.54 26.54
N ALA A 280 20.89 -16.65 26.80
CA ALA A 280 19.94 -15.56 26.56
C ALA A 280 20.34 -14.30 27.35
N ARG A 281 20.75 -14.43 28.62
CA ARG A 281 21.29 -13.30 29.43
C ARG A 281 22.53 -12.68 28.80
N CYS A 282 23.49 -13.49 28.37
CA CYS A 282 24.70 -13.01 27.72
C CYS A 282 24.39 -12.22 26.45
N ILE A 283 23.43 -12.70 25.63
CA ILE A 283 22.99 -12.01 24.40
C ILE A 283 22.36 -10.67 24.73
N TYR A 284 21.49 -10.59 25.75
CA TYR A 284 20.89 -9.32 26.16
C TYR A 284 21.93 -8.31 26.66
N LYS A 285 22.88 -8.74 27.49
CA LYS A 285 23.98 -7.86 27.95
C LYS A 285 24.82 -7.36 26.78
N PHE A 286 25.23 -8.27 25.90
CA PHE A 286 26.00 -7.93 24.69
C PHE A 286 25.26 -6.93 23.78
N ALA A 287 23.96 -7.12 23.60
CA ALA A 287 23.14 -6.23 22.79
C ALA A 287 22.98 -4.83 23.42
N LEU A 288 22.83 -4.73 24.74
CA LEU A 288 22.74 -3.46 25.46
C LEU A 288 24.06 -2.67 25.47
N ASP A 289 25.20 -3.37 25.42
CA ASP A 289 26.53 -2.73 25.37
C ASP A 289 26.83 -2.12 23.99
N ARG A 290 26.34 -2.75 22.91
CA ARG A 290 26.59 -2.31 21.52
C ARG A 290 25.58 -1.28 21.02
N ILE A 291 24.34 -1.32 21.51
CA ILE A 291 23.27 -0.42 21.06
C ILE A 291 23.27 0.87 21.88
N PRO A 292 23.21 2.07 21.24
CA PRO A 292 23.09 3.33 21.97
C PRO A 292 21.85 3.38 22.87
N LYS A 293 22.05 3.81 24.12
CA LYS A 293 21.06 3.81 25.21
C LYS A 293 19.72 4.50 24.88
N GLY A 294 19.69 5.42 23.92
CA GLY A 294 18.48 6.13 23.50
C GLY A 294 17.53 5.34 22.58
N ARG A 295 17.96 4.21 22.01
CA ARG A 295 17.12 3.31 21.19
C ARG A 295 16.88 1.95 21.86
N ALA A 296 17.77 1.56 22.77
CA ALA A 296 17.70 0.33 23.54
C ALA A 296 16.49 0.20 24.50
N GLU A 297 15.55 1.15 24.57
CA GLU A 297 14.41 1.10 25.51
C GLU A 297 13.55 -0.16 25.31
N ASP A 298 13.29 -0.55 24.06
CA ASP A 298 12.44 -1.71 23.77
C ASP A 298 13.16 -3.02 24.05
N LEU A 299 14.47 -3.09 23.74
CA LEU A 299 15.32 -4.21 24.13
C LEU A 299 15.41 -4.33 25.66
N TYR A 300 15.52 -3.20 26.37
CA TYR A 300 15.58 -3.15 27.83
C TYR A 300 14.27 -3.63 28.46
N LYS A 301 13.11 -3.23 27.92
CA LYS A 301 11.80 -3.74 28.36
C LYS A 301 11.73 -5.26 28.23
N LYS A 302 12.22 -5.82 27.11
CA LYS A 302 12.28 -7.27 26.89
C LYS A 302 13.25 -7.96 27.85
N PHE A 303 14.41 -7.38 28.10
CA PHE A 303 15.38 -7.91 29.07
C PHE A 303 14.81 -7.95 30.49
N VAL A 304 14.14 -6.88 30.94
CA VAL A 304 13.47 -6.87 32.25
C VAL A 304 12.35 -7.90 32.32
N ALA A 305 11.58 -8.09 31.24
CA ALA A 305 10.56 -9.13 31.19
C ALA A 305 11.18 -10.54 31.29
N PHE A 306 12.32 -10.76 30.63
CA PHE A 306 13.08 -12.00 30.71
C PHE A 306 13.61 -12.27 32.13
N GLU A 307 14.26 -11.30 32.77
CA GLU A 307 14.74 -11.43 34.16
C GLU A 307 13.59 -11.62 35.16
N LYS A 308 12.39 -11.10 34.89
CA LYS A 308 11.22 -11.39 35.73
C LYS A 308 10.75 -12.84 35.64
N GLN A 309 10.93 -13.49 34.49
CA GLN A 309 10.46 -14.86 34.27
C GLN A 309 11.50 -15.90 34.74
N TYR A 310 12.79 -15.63 34.53
CA TYR A 310 13.86 -16.61 34.78
C TYR A 310 14.95 -16.10 35.73
N GLY A 311 14.89 -14.85 36.20
CA GLY A 311 15.91 -14.21 37.04
C GLY A 311 15.84 -14.56 38.52
N ASP A 312 17.00 -14.51 39.16
CA ASP A 312 17.14 -14.50 40.61
C ASP A 312 16.84 -13.08 41.15
N LYS A 313 16.44 -12.98 42.43
CA LYS A 313 16.06 -11.69 43.05
C LYS A 313 17.12 -10.58 42.86
N GLU A 314 18.40 -10.93 42.90
CA GLU A 314 19.52 -10.01 42.70
C GLU A 314 19.67 -9.54 41.25
N GLY A 315 19.49 -10.44 40.27
CA GLY A 315 19.52 -10.10 38.84
C GLY A 315 18.36 -9.19 38.42
N ILE A 316 17.18 -9.39 39.03
CA ILE A 316 16.01 -8.53 38.84
C ILE A 316 16.28 -7.11 39.38
N GLU A 317 16.91 -6.99 40.55
CA GLU A 317 17.25 -5.70 41.13
C GLU A 317 18.29 -4.94 40.29
N GLU A 318 19.35 -5.62 39.82
CA GLU A 318 20.36 -5.03 38.95
C GLU A 318 19.76 -4.54 37.61
N ALA A 319 18.89 -5.35 37.00
CA ALA A 319 18.16 -5.00 35.78
C ALA A 319 17.08 -3.92 36.00
N ILE A 320 16.66 -3.61 37.21
CA ILE A 320 15.76 -2.48 37.48
C ILE A 320 16.58 -1.20 37.77
N VAL A 321 17.71 -1.34 38.48
CA VAL A 321 18.62 -0.22 38.78
C VAL A 321 19.28 0.32 37.51
N GLY A 322 19.65 -0.54 36.55
CA GLY A 322 20.15 -0.11 35.24
C GLY A 322 19.17 0.82 34.49
N LYS A 323 17.86 0.59 34.65
CA LYS A 323 16.79 1.38 34.01
C LYS A 323 16.71 2.77 34.62
N ARG A 324 16.84 2.82 35.95
CA ARG A 324 16.81 4.06 36.72
C ARG A 324 18.03 4.93 36.49
N ARG A 325 19.12 4.42 35.91
CA ARG A 325 20.30 5.21 35.53
C ARG A 325 20.20 5.83 34.13
N LEU A 326 19.14 5.53 33.37
CA LEU A 326 18.92 6.12 32.05
C LEU A 326 18.33 7.53 32.20
N PRO A 327 18.79 8.51 31.41
CA PRO A 327 18.23 9.84 31.44
C PRO A 327 16.81 9.83 30.87
N GLU A 328 15.83 10.29 31.64
CA GLU A 328 14.48 10.51 31.15
C GLU A 328 14.45 11.78 30.29
N LYS A 329 13.82 11.70 29.11
CA LYS A 329 13.57 12.87 28.25
C LYS A 329 12.38 13.64 28.80
N VAL A 330 12.64 14.76 29.46
CA VAL A 330 11.60 15.65 30.00
C VAL A 330 11.51 16.89 29.11
N LYS A 331 10.31 17.22 28.64
CA LYS A 331 10.07 18.49 27.93
C LYS A 331 10.02 19.63 28.94
N LYS A 332 10.97 20.55 28.88
CA LYS A 332 11.01 21.75 29.73
C LYS A 332 10.77 23.01 28.91
N ARG A 333 10.19 24.02 29.55
CA ARG A 333 9.91 25.33 28.94
C ARG A 333 10.92 26.33 29.47
N LYS A 334 11.63 27.04 28.59
CA LYS A 334 12.52 28.14 28.94
C LYS A 334 11.85 29.46 28.55
N GLU A 335 11.77 30.39 29.50
CA GLU A 335 11.31 31.75 29.24
C GLU A 335 12.36 32.53 28.43
N ILE A 336 11.97 33.14 27.32
CA ILE A 336 12.78 34.10 26.58
C ILE A 336 12.44 35.48 27.12
N LYS A 337 13.44 36.21 27.60
CA LYS A 337 13.32 37.58 28.10
C LYS A 337 14.00 38.52 27.10
N SER A 338 13.32 39.61 26.76
CA SER A 338 13.91 40.72 25.99
C SER A 338 14.90 41.50 26.87
N GLU A 339 15.72 42.38 26.27
CA GLU A 339 16.77 43.15 26.98
C GLU A 339 16.23 43.98 28.18
N ASP A 340 14.93 44.31 28.18
CA ASP A 340 14.24 45.01 29.28
C ASP A 340 13.57 44.07 30.31
N GLY A 341 13.85 42.76 30.27
CA GLY A 341 13.37 41.78 31.26
C GLY A 341 11.92 41.34 31.11
N ILE A 342 11.22 41.79 30.05
CA ILE A 342 9.85 41.38 29.72
C ILE A 342 9.89 40.00 29.03
N VAL A 343 9.06 39.06 29.49
CA VAL A 343 8.99 37.69 28.96
C VAL A 343 8.21 37.70 27.64
N GLU A 344 8.89 37.44 26.51
CA GLU A 344 8.32 37.48 25.15
C GLU A 344 7.82 36.11 24.66
N GLY A 345 8.16 35.02 25.35
CA GLY A 345 7.64 33.70 25.00
C GLY A 345 8.31 32.55 25.76
N TYR A 346 7.84 31.33 25.51
CA TYR A 346 8.42 30.09 26.03
C TYR A 346 8.95 29.25 24.89
N GLU A 347 10.22 28.85 24.95
CA GLU A 347 10.79 27.87 24.03
C GLU A 347 10.77 26.49 24.70
N GLU A 348 10.12 25.52 24.04
CA GLU A 348 10.11 24.13 24.51
C GLU A 348 11.41 23.44 24.09
N TYR A 349 12.22 23.00 25.06
CA TYR A 349 13.43 22.23 24.80
C TYR A 349 13.39 20.88 25.51
N ILE A 350 14.05 19.89 24.92
CA ILE A 350 14.15 18.55 25.48
C ILE A 350 15.33 18.54 26.45
N ALA A 351 15.05 18.39 27.75
CA ALA A 351 16.05 18.20 28.79
C ALA A 351 16.19 16.70 29.10
N TYR A 352 17.43 16.25 29.30
CA TYR A 352 17.76 14.89 29.73
C TYR A 352 18.03 14.92 31.23
N GLU A 353 17.17 14.32 32.05
CA GLU A 353 17.34 14.25 33.51
C GLU A 353 17.81 12.85 33.93
N PHE A 354 18.96 12.76 34.60
CA PHE A 354 19.43 11.51 35.19
C PHE A 354 18.78 11.31 36.58
N PRO A 355 18.14 10.16 36.85
CA PRO A 355 17.56 9.89 38.17
C PRO A 355 18.66 9.70 39.22
N GLY A 356 19.04 10.82 39.85
CA GLY A 356 20.14 10.96 40.81
C GLY A 356 20.52 12.43 41.02
N ASP A 357 20.32 13.28 40.00
CA ASP A 357 20.67 14.70 40.08
C ASP A 357 19.75 15.54 40.99
N GLN A 358 18.53 15.07 41.26
CA GLN A 358 17.67 15.75 42.25
C GLN A 358 18.22 15.58 43.67
N ALA A 359 18.76 14.41 44.01
CA ALA A 359 19.31 14.14 45.34
C ALA A 359 20.65 14.88 45.56
N SER A 360 21.50 14.95 44.54
CA SER A 360 22.75 15.73 44.61
C SER A 360 22.50 17.23 44.69
N ASN A 361 21.55 17.77 43.91
CA ASN A 361 21.17 19.18 43.98
C ASN A 361 20.57 19.55 45.35
N LEU A 362 19.76 18.68 45.96
CA LEU A 362 19.23 18.88 47.31
C LEU A 362 20.33 18.83 48.38
N GLN A 363 21.31 17.94 48.26
CA GLN A 363 22.45 17.88 49.17
C GLN A 363 23.36 19.11 49.06
N ILE A 364 23.59 19.61 47.84
CA ILE A 364 24.34 20.85 47.61
C ILE A 364 23.57 22.06 48.20
N LEU A 365 22.25 22.10 48.05
CA LEU A 365 21.39 23.13 48.65
C LEU A 365 21.39 23.06 50.18
N GLU A 366 21.30 21.86 50.78
CA GLU A 366 21.42 21.69 52.23
C GLU A 366 22.80 22.09 52.75
N ALA A 367 23.88 21.74 52.04
CA ALA A 367 25.24 22.12 52.39
C ALA A 367 25.43 23.65 52.31
N ALA A 368 24.90 24.29 51.26
CA ALA A 368 24.90 25.74 51.11
C ALA A 368 24.07 26.44 52.20
N TYR A 369 22.93 25.86 52.59
CA TYR A 369 22.08 26.38 53.67
C TYR A 369 22.79 26.28 55.03
N ARG A 370 23.45 25.15 55.31
CA ARG A 370 24.26 24.96 56.52
C ARG A 370 25.43 25.94 56.59
N TRP A 371 26.13 26.16 55.48
CA TRP A 371 27.22 27.13 55.40
C TRP A 371 26.74 28.57 55.63
N LYS A 372 25.58 28.95 55.05
CA LYS A 372 24.98 30.26 55.28
C LYS A 372 24.55 30.44 56.73
N ARG A 373 24.00 29.40 57.36
CA ARG A 373 23.58 29.41 58.77
C ARG A 373 24.76 29.54 59.74
N GLN A 374 25.90 28.93 59.41
CA GLN A 374 27.15 29.08 60.16
C GLN A 374 27.75 30.49 60.08
N ARG A 375 27.59 31.17 58.94
CA ARG A 375 28.01 32.58 58.79
C ARG A 375 27.11 33.54 59.54
N THR A 376 25.80 33.32 59.55
CA THR A 376 24.88 34.18 60.29
C THR A 376 25.01 34.00 61.81
N SER A 377 25.40 32.81 62.30
CA SER A 377 25.67 32.60 63.72
C SER A 377 27.01 33.16 64.19
N SER A 378 27.96 33.43 63.30
CA SER A 378 29.24 34.07 63.63
C SER A 378 29.19 35.60 63.63
N ASP A 379 28.08 36.19 63.18
CA ASP A 379 27.86 37.64 63.13
C ASP A 379 26.98 38.16 64.31
N GLU A 380 26.56 37.27 65.23
CA GLU A 380 25.70 37.59 66.39
C GLU A 380 26.37 37.45 67.78
N ASP A 381 27.69 37.20 67.86
CA ASP A 381 28.47 37.18 69.12
C ASP A 381 29.47 38.34 69.23
#